data_AF-A0A4Q6XG78-F1
#
_entry.id   AF-A0A4Q6XG78-F1
#
_cell.length_a   1.000
_cell.length_b   1.000
_cell.length_c   1.000
_cell.angle_alpha   90.00
_cell.angle_beta   90.00
_cell.angle_gamma   90.00
#
_symmetry.space_group_name_H-M   'P 1'
#
loop_
_entity.id
_entity.type
_entity.pdbx_description
1 polymer ?
#
loop_
_entity_poly.entity_id
_entity_poly.type
_entity_poly.pdbx_seq_one_letter_code
_entity_poly.pdbx_strand_id
1 'polypeptide(L)'
;MNSQEFAEKINEYIVDENLILYKKLFFNTKIEDVKDPYWQKAQSLFDSLPEENKEVFFEIIHQIMVDTISTFLGVLDGTSDLGEADDEFNLKNGDEALDGCIQDYFLSLIEQNRKK
;
A
#
# COMPACT_ATOMS: atom_id res chain seq x y z
N MET A 1 -20.05 -2.99 -6.49
CA MET A 1 -18.70 -2.42 -6.56
C MET A 1 -18.01 -3.08 -7.74
N ASN A 2 -17.69 -2.28 -8.76
CA ASN A 2 -16.93 -2.76 -9.92
C ASN A 2 -15.41 -2.74 -9.64
N SER A 3 -14.59 -3.22 -10.57
CA SER A 3 -13.14 -3.32 -10.40
C SER A 3 -12.47 -1.98 -10.15
N GLN A 4 -12.90 -0.93 -10.86
CA GLN A 4 -12.36 0.42 -10.71
C GLN A 4 -12.70 0.98 -9.32
N GLU A 5 -13.96 0.91 -8.91
CA GLU A 5 -14.40 1.33 -7.57
C GLU A 5 -13.66 0.56 -6.47
N PHE A 6 -13.39 -0.73 -6.70
CA PHE A 6 -12.62 -1.55 -5.76
C PHE A 6 -11.16 -1.10 -5.67
N ALA A 7 -10.50 -0.84 -6.81
CA ALA A 7 -9.14 -0.30 -6.84
C ALA A 7 -9.03 1.07 -6.15
N GLU A 8 -10.02 1.94 -6.35
CA GLU A 8 -10.12 3.25 -5.67
C GLU A 8 -10.22 3.07 -4.15
N LYS A 9 -11.07 2.14 -3.68
CA LYS A 9 -11.22 1.84 -2.25
C LYS A 9 -9.98 1.20 -1.64
N ILE A 10 -9.26 0.37 -2.38
CA ILE A 10 -7.96 -0.16 -1.96
C ILE A 10 -6.97 0.99 -1.75
N ASN A 11 -6.84 1.91 -2.69
CA ASN A 11 -5.95 3.06 -2.51
C ASN A 11 -6.35 3.91 -1.29
N GLU A 12 -7.62 4.28 -1.19
CA GLU A 12 -8.13 5.13 -0.10
C GLU A 12 -7.91 4.49 1.28
N TYR A 13 -8.44 3.29 1.50
CA TYR A 13 -8.50 2.70 2.85
C TYR A 13 -7.30 1.84 3.21
N ILE A 14 -6.59 1.30 2.23
CA ILE A 14 -5.44 0.42 2.49
C ILE A 14 -4.13 1.19 2.34
N VAL A 15 -3.98 2.04 1.34
CA VAL A 15 -2.71 2.79 1.15
C VAL A 15 -2.74 4.09 1.95
N ASP A 16 -3.65 5.00 1.62
CA ASP A 16 -3.63 6.37 2.15
C ASP A 16 -3.91 6.41 3.65
N GLU A 17 -4.95 5.71 4.11
CA GLU A 17 -5.28 5.68 5.55
C GLU A 17 -4.20 5.02 6.40
N ASN A 18 -3.58 3.93 5.94
CA ASN A 18 -2.46 3.33 6.67
C ASN A 18 -1.25 4.25 6.66
N LEU A 19 -0.91 4.89 5.54
CA LEU A 19 0.20 5.85 5.51
C LEU A 19 -0.02 6.98 6.50
N ILE A 20 -1.23 7.53 6.58
CA ILE A 20 -1.60 8.56 7.57
C ILE A 20 -1.45 8.02 9.00
N LEU A 21 -1.88 6.78 9.26
CA LEU A 21 -1.73 6.13 10.55
C LEU A 21 -0.25 6.00 10.94
N TYR A 22 0.60 5.48 10.04
CA TYR A 22 2.04 5.34 10.29
C TYR A 22 2.71 6.69 10.47
N LYS A 23 2.38 7.71 9.68
CA LYS A 23 2.85 9.09 9.90
C LYS A 23 2.53 9.55 11.31
N LYS A 24 1.26 9.47 11.73
CA LYS A 24 0.85 9.85 13.09
C LYS A 24 1.59 9.05 14.16
N LEU A 25 1.80 7.76 13.95
CA LEU A 25 2.51 6.90 14.89
C LEU A 25 3.94 7.37 15.08
N PHE A 26 4.72 7.52 14.01
CA PHE A 26 6.13 7.93 14.11
C PHE A 26 6.31 9.37 14.62
N PHE A 27 5.45 10.31 14.21
CA PHE A 27 5.58 11.71 14.63
C PHE A 27 5.10 11.96 16.07
N ASN A 28 4.17 11.15 16.59
CA ASN A 28 3.60 11.38 17.92
C ASN A 28 4.10 10.41 19.00
N THR A 29 4.91 9.42 18.63
CA THR A 29 5.46 8.45 19.58
C THR A 29 6.83 8.92 20.07
N LYS A 30 7.02 8.96 21.38
CA LYS A 30 8.34 9.13 21.98
C LYS A 30 9.00 7.78 22.15
N ILE A 31 10.30 7.70 21.89
CA ILE A 31 11.05 6.44 21.99
C ILE A 31 10.95 5.80 23.38
N GLU A 32 10.82 6.59 24.45
CA GLU A 32 10.68 6.08 25.82
C GLU A 32 9.38 5.27 26.04
N ASP A 33 8.35 5.54 25.24
CA ASP A 33 7.04 4.89 25.33
C ASP A 33 6.97 3.61 24.49
N VAL A 34 7.97 3.36 23.62
CA VAL A 34 8.01 2.19 22.73
C VAL A 34 8.54 0.99 23.48
N LYS A 35 7.73 -0.06 23.60
CA LYS A 35 8.11 -1.30 24.33
C LYS A 35 8.64 -2.40 23.42
N ASP A 36 8.18 -2.43 22.18
CA ASP A 36 8.57 -3.47 21.24
C ASP A 36 9.98 -3.19 20.68
N PRO A 37 10.94 -4.13 20.76
CA PRO A 37 12.32 -3.89 20.33
C PRO A 37 12.47 -3.60 18.83
N TYR A 38 11.59 -4.14 17.99
CA TYR A 38 11.61 -3.84 16.56
C TYR A 38 11.17 -2.38 16.34
N TRP A 39 10.07 -1.97 16.99
CA TRP A 39 9.57 -0.60 16.93
C TRP A 39 10.52 0.41 17.57
N GLN A 40 11.25 0.06 18.63
CA GLN A 40 12.28 0.94 19.21
C GLN A 40 13.37 1.27 18.18
N LYS A 41 13.83 0.26 17.42
CA LYS A 41 14.82 0.47 16.35
C LYS A 41 14.26 1.31 15.21
N ALA A 42 13.02 1.05 14.80
CA ALA A 42 12.35 1.82 13.76
C ALA A 42 12.17 3.29 14.17
N GLN A 43 11.68 3.56 15.39
CA GLN A 43 11.53 4.91 15.92
C GLN A 43 12.89 5.60 16.07
N SER A 44 13.91 4.89 16.57
CA SER A 44 15.27 5.44 16.68
C SER A 44 15.87 5.82 15.33
N LEU A 45 15.61 5.05 14.27
CA LEU A 45 16.02 5.40 12.91
C LEU A 45 15.29 6.68 12.46
N PHE A 46 13.97 6.72 12.62
CA PHE A 46 13.15 7.86 12.22
C PHE A 46 13.56 9.16 12.94
N ASP A 47 13.81 9.10 14.25
CA ASP A 47 14.24 10.24 15.06
C ASP A 47 15.65 10.73 14.67
N SER A 48 16.48 9.86 14.10
CA SER A 48 17.82 10.22 13.61
C SER A 48 17.81 10.94 12.27
N LEU A 49 16.69 10.91 11.53
CA LEU A 49 16.57 11.59 10.25
C LEU A 49 16.42 13.10 10.43
N PRO A 50 17.09 13.92 9.60
CA PRO A 50 16.76 15.33 9.45
C PRO A 50 15.28 15.52 9.11
N GLU A 51 14.68 16.64 9.54
CA GLU A 51 13.24 16.89 9.35
C GLU A 51 12.83 16.83 7.87
N GLU A 52 13.68 17.33 6.97
CA GLU A 52 13.51 17.24 5.52
C GLU A 52 13.48 15.81 4.97
N ASN A 53 14.16 14.87 5.63
CA ASN A 53 14.23 13.47 5.22
C ASN A 53 13.10 12.62 5.80
N LYS A 54 12.35 13.12 6.79
CA LYS A 54 11.24 12.38 7.39
C LYS A 54 10.06 12.24 6.42
N GLU A 55 9.79 13.24 5.59
CA GLU A 55 8.78 13.11 4.54
C GLU A 55 9.24 12.12 3.45
N VAL A 56 10.50 12.18 3.02
CA VAL A 56 11.08 11.22 2.07
C VAL A 56 10.99 9.78 2.59
N PHE A 57 11.17 9.55 3.89
CA PHE A 57 10.97 8.25 4.51
C PHE A 57 9.55 7.69 4.27
N PHE A 58 8.52 8.54 4.35
CA PHE A 58 7.15 8.12 4.07
C PHE A 58 6.85 8.00 2.58
N GLU A 59 7.52 8.75 1.71
CA GLU A 59 7.43 8.54 0.26
C GLU A 59 7.95 7.15 -0.14
N ILE A 60 9.05 6.70 0.47
CA ILE A 60 9.59 5.35 0.28
C ILE A 60 8.58 4.30 0.78
N ILE A 61 8.02 4.48 1.97
CA ILE A 61 7.00 3.55 2.52
C ILE A 61 5.77 3.50 1.59
N HIS A 62 5.30 4.65 1.13
CA HIS A 62 4.17 4.72 0.20
C HIS A 62 4.46 3.95 -1.09
N GLN A 63 5.64 4.12 -1.69
CA GLN A 63 6.06 3.35 -2.86
C GLN A 63 6.07 1.84 -2.60
N ILE A 64 6.61 1.40 -1.45
CA ILE A 64 6.63 -0.02 -1.07
C ILE A 64 5.20 -0.57 -0.91
N MET A 65 4.29 0.19 -0.30
CA MET A 65 2.88 -0.20 -0.16
C MET A 65 2.21 -0.37 -1.52
N VAL A 66 2.39 0.61 -2.42
CA VAL A 66 1.88 0.57 -3.80
C VAL A 66 2.41 -0.64 -4.55
N ASP A 67 3.73 -0.89 -4.53
CA ASP A 67 4.34 -2.01 -5.25
C ASP A 67 3.85 -3.36 -4.72
N THR A 68 3.73 -3.48 -3.39
CA THR A 68 3.26 -4.71 -2.74
C THR A 68 1.81 -5.01 -3.13
N ILE A 69 0.93 -4.00 -3.04
CA ILE A 69 -0.48 -4.16 -3.39
C ILE A 69 -0.66 -4.38 -4.87
N SER A 70 0.03 -3.61 -5.72
CA SER A 70 -0.02 -3.78 -7.17
C SER A 70 0.40 -5.19 -7.59
N THR A 71 1.48 -5.72 -7.01
CA THR A 71 1.93 -7.10 -7.28
C THR A 71 0.86 -8.11 -6.87
N PHE A 72 0.25 -7.94 -5.69
CA PHE A 72 -0.83 -8.82 -5.24
C PHE A 72 -2.07 -8.73 -6.14
N LEU A 73 -2.44 -7.53 -6.59
CA LEU A 73 -3.54 -7.35 -7.55
C LEU A 73 -3.23 -8.01 -8.89
N GLY A 74 -1.98 -7.94 -9.37
CA GLY A 74 -1.56 -8.64 -10.56
C GLY A 74 -1.68 -10.17 -10.45
N VAL A 75 -1.48 -10.73 -9.26
CA VAL A 75 -1.77 -12.16 -9.02
C VAL A 75 -3.27 -12.44 -9.16
N LEU A 76 -4.14 -11.58 -8.60
CA LEU A 76 -5.59 -11.76 -8.71
C LEU A 76 -6.11 -11.59 -10.13
N ASP A 77 -5.51 -10.69 -10.90
CA ASP A 77 -5.83 -10.45 -12.31
C ASP A 77 -5.22 -11.52 -13.24
N GLY A 78 -4.37 -12.42 -12.72
CA GLY A 78 -3.68 -13.45 -13.50
C GLY A 78 -2.53 -12.90 -14.37
N THR A 79 -2.06 -11.67 -14.12
CA THR A 79 -0.93 -11.04 -14.82
C THR A 79 0.42 -11.31 -14.16
N SER A 80 0.41 -11.79 -12.91
CA SER A 80 1.61 -12.14 -12.13
C SER A 80 1.54 -13.58 -11.62
N ASP A 81 2.60 -14.34 -11.86
CA ASP A 81 2.72 -15.75 -11.47
C ASP A 81 3.24 -15.88 -10.02
N LEU A 82 2.69 -16.82 -9.25
CA LEU A 82 3.17 -17.21 -7.92
C LEU A 82 4.22 -18.33 -7.96
N GLY A 83 4.73 -18.69 -9.14
CA GLY A 83 5.68 -19.77 -9.35
C GLY A 83 5.02 -21.15 -9.48
N GLU A 84 3.70 -21.20 -9.54
CA GLU A 84 2.88 -22.38 -9.78
C GLU A 84 2.07 -22.12 -11.05
N ALA A 85 2.45 -22.79 -12.14
CA ALA A 85 1.83 -22.56 -13.44
C ALA A 85 0.35 -22.99 -13.44
N ASP A 86 -0.51 -22.16 -14.06
CA ASP A 86 -1.95 -22.33 -14.36
C ASP A 86 -2.99 -21.96 -13.27
N ASP A 87 -2.64 -21.24 -12.21
CA ASP A 87 -3.66 -20.73 -11.27
C ASP A 87 -4.37 -19.46 -11.78
N GLU A 88 -5.68 -19.55 -12.00
CA GLU A 88 -6.56 -18.41 -12.31
C GLU A 88 -7.45 -18.06 -11.11
N PHE A 89 -7.33 -16.82 -10.61
CA PHE A 89 -8.18 -16.31 -9.54
C PHE A 89 -9.39 -15.57 -10.12
N ASN A 90 -10.58 -15.84 -9.58
CA ASN A 90 -11.81 -15.19 -9.98
C ASN A 90 -12.44 -14.45 -8.79
N LEU A 91 -12.22 -13.14 -8.72
CA LEU A 91 -12.77 -12.30 -7.66
C LEU A 91 -14.21 -11.89 -7.98
N LYS A 92 -15.11 -12.04 -7.00
CA LYS A 92 -16.53 -11.71 -7.15
C LYS A 92 -17.02 -10.82 -6.01
N ASN A 93 -17.92 -9.91 -6.32
CA ASN A 93 -18.70 -9.14 -5.36
C ASN A 93 -20.18 -9.56 -5.46
N GLY A 94 -20.58 -10.49 -4.59
CA GLY A 94 -21.87 -11.18 -4.74
C GLY A 94 -21.85 -12.06 -5.98
N ASP A 95 -22.82 -11.88 -6.88
CA ASP A 95 -22.91 -12.63 -8.14
C ASP A 95 -22.12 -11.98 -9.29
N GLU A 96 -21.61 -10.76 -9.10
CA GLU A 96 -20.85 -10.02 -10.11
C GLU A 96 -19.37 -10.37 -10.05
N ALA A 97 -18.81 -10.84 -11.16
CA ALA A 97 -17.37 -11.01 -11.30
C ALA A 97 -16.70 -9.67 -11.61
N LEU A 98 -15.53 -9.46 -11.02
CA LEU A 98 -14.64 -8.37 -11.39
C LEU A 98 -13.91 -8.72 -12.70
N ASP A 99 -13.56 -7.70 -13.47
CA ASP A 99 -13.09 -7.82 -14.86
C ASP A 99 -11.62 -8.27 -15.05
N GLY A 100 -10.90 -8.51 -13.95
CA GLY A 100 -9.48 -8.92 -14.01
C GLY A 100 -8.54 -7.79 -14.44
N CYS A 101 -8.93 -6.52 -14.26
CA CYS A 101 -8.10 -5.35 -14.56
C CYS A 101 -7.87 -4.46 -13.32
N ILE A 102 -7.96 -5.02 -12.11
CA ILE A 102 -7.93 -4.25 -10.85
C ILE A 102 -6.56 -3.59 -10.67
N GLN A 103 -5.47 -4.28 -11.02
CA GLN A 103 -4.10 -3.78 -10.98
C GLN A 103 -3.93 -2.54 -11.85
N ASP A 104 -4.45 -2.59 -13.08
CA ASP A 104 -4.35 -1.48 -14.04
C ASP A 104 -5.12 -0.25 -13.54
N TYR A 105 -6.33 -0.44 -12.99
CA TYR A 105 -7.08 0.65 -12.38
C TYR A 105 -6.35 1.26 -11.19
N PHE A 106 -5.77 0.42 -10.32
CA PHE A 106 -5.02 0.87 -9.16
C PHE A 106 -3.78 1.67 -9.57
N LEU A 107 -2.95 1.16 -10.48
CA LEU A 107 -1.75 1.86 -10.95
C LEU A 107 -2.09 3.18 -11.66
N SER A 108 -3.13 3.17 -12.49
CA SER A 108 -3.61 4.38 -13.18
C SER A 108 -4.00 5.48 -12.19
N LEU A 109 -4.66 5.12 -11.09
CA LEU A 109 -5.02 6.06 -10.02
C LEU A 109 -3.77 6.65 -9.35
N ILE A 110 -2.78 5.82 -9.01
CA ILE A 110 -1.52 6.28 -8.40
C ILE A 110 -0.78 7.26 -9.32
N GLU A 111 -0.66 6.94 -10.61
CA GLU A 111 0.00 7.80 -11.59
C GLU A 111 -0.68 9.16 -11.75
N GLN A 112 -2.01 9.18 -11.72
CA GLN A 112 -2.78 10.43 -11.78
C GLN A 112 -2.55 11.29 -10.54
N ASN A 113 -2.44 10.67 -9.36
CA ASN A 113 -2.19 11.39 -8.11
C ASN A 113 -0.77 11.97 -8.04
N ARG A 114 0.24 11.33 -8.66
CA ARG A 114 1.61 11.86 -8.74
C ARG A 114 1.79 13.05 -9.68
N LYS A 115 0.84 13.28 -10.59
CA LYS A 115 0.88 14.38 -11.57
C LYS A 115 0.20 15.67 -11.08
N LYS A 116 -0.40 15.64 -9.88
CA LYS A 116 -1.04 16.79 -9.22
C LYS A 116 -0.06 17.48 -8.28
#